data_AF-A0A4Q5NHC0-F1
#
_entry.id   AF-A0A4Q5NHC0-F1
#
_cell.length_a   1.000
_cell.length_b   1.000
_cell.length_c   1.000
_cell.angle_alpha   90.00
_cell.angle_beta   90.00
_cell.angle_gamma   90.00
#
_symmetry.space_group_name_H-M   'P 1'
#
loop_
_entity.id
_entity.type
_entity.pdbx_description
1 polymer ?
#
loop_
_entity_poly.entity_id
_entity_poly.type
_entity_poly.pdbx_seq_one_letter_code
_entity_poly.pdbx_strand_id
1 'polypeptide(L)'
;MLAAISVSDPFGAFRMQTLLDYLERNAKSKGESIQTNGKGGAGRGLHHIINSSDLVVFNVRENAKTEVIAFFNLDPGAKDESPRQFHFFSE
;
A
#
# COMPACT_ATOMS: atom_id res chain seq x y z
N MET A 1 2.09 18.42 11.57
CA MET A 1 2.92 18.57 10.37
C MET A 1 2.73 17.32 9.53
N LEU A 2 2.43 17.47 8.23
CA LEU A 2 2.25 16.34 7.34
C LEU A 2 3.52 16.14 6.51
N ALA A 3 4.05 14.92 6.50
CA ALA A 3 5.14 14.50 5.62
C ALA A 3 4.62 13.50 4.59
N ALA A 4 5.24 13.46 3.41
CA ALA A 4 4.90 12.51 2.36
C ALA A 4 6.14 11.96 1.66
N ILE A 5 6.08 10.71 1.25
CA ILE A 5 7.09 10.04 0.42
C ILE A 5 6.40 9.56 -0.85
N SER A 6 6.85 10.01 -2.02
CA SER A 6 6.39 9.55 -3.33
C SER A 6 7.46 8.71 -4.01
N VAL A 7 7.05 7.56 -4.56
CA VAL A 7 7.88 6.68 -5.38
C VAL A 7 7.16 6.43 -6.70
N SER A 8 7.88 6.60 -7.82
CA SER A 8 7.35 6.38 -9.17
C SER A 8 8.15 5.31 -9.93
N ASP A 9 7.45 4.48 -10.70
CA ASP A 9 8.03 3.57 -11.69
C ASP A 9 7.44 3.81 -13.10
N PRO A 10 8.19 3.53 -14.18
CA PRO A 10 7.76 3.79 -15.57
C PRO A 10 7.04 2.61 -16.24
N PHE A 11 6.54 1.62 -15.49
CA PHE A 11 5.93 0.42 -16.07
C PHE A 11 4.40 0.48 -16.09
N GLY A 12 3.77 0.95 -15.00
CA GLY A 12 2.31 1.01 -14.92
C GLY A 12 1.63 -0.37 -14.95
N ALA A 13 2.32 -1.41 -14.47
CA ALA A 13 1.81 -2.78 -14.45
C ALA A 13 1.04 -3.13 -13.15
N PHE A 14 0.96 -2.18 -12.20
CA PHE A 14 0.31 -2.40 -10.91
C PHE A 14 -1.22 -2.38 -11.06
N ARG A 15 -1.92 -3.38 -10.51
CA ARG A 15 -3.38 -3.52 -10.64
C ARG A 15 -4.05 -3.47 -9.28
N MET A 16 -5.28 -2.93 -9.24
CA MET A 16 -6.11 -2.94 -8.03
C MET A 16 -6.28 -4.35 -7.46
N GLN A 17 -6.51 -5.35 -8.33
CA GLN A 17 -6.67 -6.73 -7.89
C GLN A 17 -5.43 -7.23 -7.13
N THR A 18 -4.23 -6.86 -7.59
CA THR A 18 -2.97 -7.21 -6.91
C THR A 18 -2.93 -6.61 -5.51
N LEU A 19 -3.33 -5.36 -5.33
CA LEU A 19 -3.43 -4.71 -4.02
C LEU A 19 -4.43 -5.44 -3.09
N LEU A 20 -5.63 -5.74 -3.59
CA LEU A 20 -6.66 -6.43 -2.82
C LEU A 20 -6.24 -7.83 -2.41
N ASP A 21 -5.65 -8.61 -3.32
CA ASP A 21 -5.14 -9.95 -3.05
C ASP A 21 -4.11 -9.92 -1.92
N TYR A 22 -3.23 -8.91 -1.89
CA TYR A 22 -2.23 -8.74 -0.84
C TYR A 22 -2.84 -8.37 0.51
N LEU A 23 -3.81 -7.45 0.52
CA LEU A 23 -4.51 -7.06 1.75
C LEU A 23 -5.31 -8.24 2.34
N GLU A 24 -6.04 -8.98 1.49
CA GLU A 24 -6.83 -10.13 1.90
C GLU A 24 -5.95 -11.24 2.52
N ARG A 25 -4.80 -11.54 1.91
CA ARG A 25 -3.84 -12.53 2.44
C ARG A 25 -3.37 -12.18 3.85
N ASN A 26 -3.06 -10.90 4.10
CA ASN A 26 -2.59 -10.46 5.41
C ASN A 26 -3.73 -10.32 6.44
N ALA A 27 -4.94 -9.96 6.01
CA ALA A 27 -6.11 -9.92 6.89
C ALA A 27 -6.53 -11.31 7.38
N LYS A 28 -6.41 -12.34 6.52
CA LYS A 28 -6.73 -13.73 6.86
C LYS A 28 -5.66 -14.42 7.73
N SER A 29 -4.44 -13.91 7.75
CA SER A 29 -3.32 -14.53 8.47
C SER A 29 -3.15 -13.98 9.90
N LYS A 30 -4.23 -14.03 10.71
CA LYS A 30 -4.09 -14.20 12.16
C LYS A 30 -3.49 -15.59 12.43
N GLY A 31 -2.19 -15.78 12.16
CA GLY A 31 -1.43 -16.93 12.64
C GLY A 31 -0.48 -17.61 11.66
N GLU A 32 -0.79 -17.71 10.36
CA GLU A 32 0.04 -18.50 9.44
C GLU A 32 0.25 -17.81 8.10
N SER A 33 1.53 -17.61 7.75
CA SER A 33 1.92 -17.07 6.46
C SER A 33 1.67 -18.11 5.38
N ILE A 34 0.57 -17.96 4.61
CA ILE A 34 0.33 -18.76 3.41
C ILE A 34 1.33 -18.32 2.34
N GLN A 35 2.49 -18.96 2.30
CA GLN A 35 3.39 -18.90 1.16
C GLN A 35 2.76 -19.69 0.01
N THR A 36 2.47 -19.01 -1.10
CA THR A 36 2.15 -19.68 -2.36
C THR A 36 3.36 -19.60 -3.28
N ASN A 37 3.88 -20.78 -3.60
CA ASN A 37 4.80 -21.16 -4.66
C ASN A 37 5.30 -20.03 -5.60
N GLY A 38 6.57 -19.66 -5.42
CA GLY A 38 7.45 -19.36 -6.56
C GLY A 38 7.72 -17.90 -6.92
N LYS A 39 7.15 -16.89 -6.25
CA LYS A 39 7.56 -15.48 -6.46
C LYS A 39 7.84 -14.79 -5.13
N GLY A 40 9.13 -14.46 -4.93
CA GLY A 40 9.65 -13.91 -3.69
C GLY A 40 8.99 -12.59 -3.32
N GLY A 41 8.36 -12.57 -2.15
CA GLY A 41 7.70 -11.40 -1.58
C GLY A 41 6.34 -11.80 -1.02
N ALA A 42 6.27 -12.13 0.26
CA ALA A 42 5.04 -12.55 0.95
C ALA A 42 3.95 -11.44 1.06
N GLY A 43 3.96 -10.43 0.19
CA GLY A 43 3.04 -9.29 0.24
C GLY A 43 3.26 -8.36 1.43
N ARG A 44 4.32 -8.59 2.22
CA ARG A 44 4.56 -7.89 3.48
C ARG A 44 4.90 -6.42 3.29
N GLY A 45 5.57 -6.06 2.20
CA GLY A 45 5.93 -4.65 1.94
C GLY A 45 4.71 -3.75 1.79
N LEU A 46 3.74 -4.17 0.97
CA LEU A 46 2.52 -3.42 0.72
C LEU A 46 1.65 -3.31 1.97
N HIS A 47 1.51 -4.43 2.69
CA HIS A 47 0.85 -4.46 4.00
C HIS A 47 1.54 -3.55 5.02
N HIS A 48 2.88 -3.50 5.02
CA HIS A 48 3.63 -2.65 5.93
C HIS A 48 3.39 -1.17 5.63
N ILE A 49 3.48 -0.76 4.36
CA ILE A 49 3.26 0.65 3.96
C ILE A 49 1.85 1.12 4.34
N ILE A 50 0.82 0.32 4.10
CA ILE A 50 -0.57 0.66 4.44
C ILE A 50 -0.77 0.71 5.96
N ASN A 51 -0.01 -0.09 6.72
CA ASN A 51 -0.09 -0.08 8.18
C ASN A 51 0.83 0.93 8.87
N SER A 52 1.87 1.42 8.21
CA SER A 52 2.78 2.38 8.82
C SER A 52 2.43 3.83 8.46
N SER A 53 1.54 4.03 7.50
CA SER A 53 1.15 5.35 6.98
C SER A 53 -0.29 5.68 7.37
N ASP A 54 -0.59 6.98 7.49
CA ASP A 54 -1.94 7.45 7.75
C ASP A 54 -2.83 7.33 6.49
N LEU A 55 -2.24 7.62 5.33
CA LEU A 55 -2.87 7.50 4.02
C LEU A 55 -1.86 7.01 2.99
N VAL A 56 -2.29 6.11 2.11
CA VAL A 56 -1.51 5.68 0.94
C VAL A 56 -2.31 5.94 -0.34
N VAL A 57 -1.70 6.59 -1.33
CA VAL A 57 -2.31 6.85 -2.64
C VAL A 57 -1.56 6.10 -3.72
N PHE A 58 -2.28 5.36 -4.54
CA PHE A 58 -1.78 4.67 -5.73
C PHE A 58 -2.33 5.37 -6.96
N ASN A 59 -1.47 6.01 -7.75
CA ASN A 59 -1.81 6.58 -9.06
C ASN A 59 -1.23 5.67 -10.13
N VAL A 60 -2.09 4.98 -10.89
CA VAL A 60 -1.68 4.08 -11.96
C VAL A 60 -2.13 4.65 -13.30
N ARG A 61 -1.19 4.79 -14.22
CA ARG A 61 -1.47 4.92 -15.65
C ARG A 61 -1.08 3.62 -16.33
N GLU A 62 -2.05 2.90 -16.87
CA GLU A 62 -1.82 1.54 -17.37
C GLU A 62 -0.72 1.51 -18.45
N ASN A 63 0.22 0.57 -18.29
CA ASN A 63 1.35 0.37 -19.21
C ASN A 63 2.29 1.58 -19.38
N ALA A 64 2.22 2.58 -18.48
CA ALA A 64 3.01 3.80 -18.60
C ALA A 64 3.67 4.24 -17.29
N LYS A 65 2.94 4.23 -16.17
CA LYS A 65 3.48 4.73 -14.90
C LYS A 65 2.72 4.20 -13.70
N THR A 66 3.42 3.89 -12.62
CA THR A 66 2.83 3.80 -11.28
C THR A 66 3.47 4.87 -10.41
N GLU A 67 2.68 5.54 -9.57
CA GLU A 67 3.16 6.36 -8.47
C GLU A 67 2.46 5.92 -7.18
N VAL A 68 3.23 5.77 -6.11
CA VAL A 68 2.73 5.45 -4.78
C VAL A 68 3.18 6.55 -3.82
N ILE A 69 2.24 7.14 -3.10
CA ILE A 69 2.47 8.23 -2.15
C ILE A 69 2.01 7.79 -0.78
N ALA A 70 2.92 7.78 0.20
CA ALA A 70 2.61 7.51 1.60
C ALA A 70 2.66 8.82 2.41
N PHE A 71 1.61 9.08 3.19
CA PHE A 71 1.48 10.26 4.04
C PHE A 71 1.62 9.88 5.53
N PHE A 72 2.32 10.74 6.27
CA PHE A 72 2.61 10.58 7.70
C PHE A 72 2.26 11.87 8.44
N ASN A 73 1.36 11.77 9.40
CA ASN A 73 1.08 12.82 10.34
C ASN A 73 2.12 12.78 11.47
N LEU A 74 2.96 13.81 11.52
CA LEU A 74 4.06 13.93 12.48
C LEU A 74 3.65 14.72 13.74
N ASP A 75 2.38 15.08 13.89
CA ASP A 75 1.91 15.76 15.09
C ASP A 75 1.85 14.81 16.29
N PRO A 76 2.67 15.02 17.34
CA PRO A 76 2.78 14.10 18.48
C PRO A 76 1.51 14.08 19.36
N GLY A 77 0.57 15.01 19.14
CA GLY A 77 -0.73 15.06 19.81
C GLY A 77 -1.90 14.57 18.95
N ALA A 78 -1.66 14.18 17.70
CA ALA A 78 -2.70 13.57 16.87
C ALA A 78 -3.00 12.19 17.43
N LYS A 79 -4.22 11.98 17.93
CA LYS A 79 -4.65 10.63 18.29
C LYS A 79 -4.79 9.80 17.02
N ASP A 80 -4.35 8.55 17.09
CA ASP A 80 -4.49 7.51 16.05
C ASP A 80 -5.96 7.03 15.97
N GLU A 81 -6.91 7.97 15.88
CA GLU A 81 -8.35 7.71 15.83
C GLU A 81 -8.87 7.57 14.38
N SER A 82 -8.05 7.93 13.39
CA SER A 82 -8.44 7.83 11.98
C SER A 82 -8.16 6.42 11.43
N PRO A 83 -9.13 5.78 10.76
CA PRO A 83 -8.86 4.52 10.08
C PRO A 83 -7.82 4.75 8.98
N ARG A 84 -6.84 3.84 8.90
CA ARG A 84 -5.84 3.82 7.83
C ARG A 84 -6.55 3.65 6.49
N GLN A 85 -6.24 4.55 5.57
CA GLN A 85 -6.91 4.61 4.28
C GLN A 85 -5.93 4.38 3.15
N PHE A 86 -6.46 3.82 2.05
CA PHE A 86 -5.76 3.84 0.78
C PHE A 86 -6.70 4.30 -0.32
N HIS A 87 -6.16 5.07 -1.27
CA HIS A 87 -6.86 5.48 -2.48
C HIS A 87 -6.14 4.90 -3.69
N PHE A 88 -6.90 4.47 -4.69
CA PHE A 88 -6.35 3.93 -5.94
C PHE A 88 -7.04 4.62 -7.11
N PHE A 89 -6.25 5.29 -7.93
CA PHE A 89 -6.67 5.98 -9.14
C PHE A 89 -6.06 5.26 -10.34
N SER A 90 -6.86 5.01 -11.37
CA SER A 90 -6.44 4.32 -12.58
C SER A 90 -6.98 5.05 -13.80
N GLU A 91 -6.08 5.34 -14.76
CA GLU A 91 -6.39 5.91 -16.08
C GLU A 91 -5.74 5.09 -17.20
#